data_AF-A0A914YMI4-F1
#
_entry.id   AF-A0A914YMI4-F1
#
_cell.length_a   1.000
_cell.length_b   1.000
_cell.length_c   1.000
_cell.angle_alpha   90.00
_cell.angle_beta   90.00
_cell.angle_gamma   90.00
#
_symmetry.space_group_name_H-M   'P 1'
#
loop_
_entity.id
_entity.type
_entity.pdbx_description
1 polymer ?
#
loop_
_entity_poly.entity_id
_entity_poly.type
_entity_poly.pdbx_seq_one_letter_code
_entity_poly.pdbx_strand_id
1 'polypeptide(L)'
;MSAFARVTLASYQSYTRDPAAWVANADNIGKLSRLTGATPQEIPNVLAGSGFLTAADQIKTLGQPTAKALADTSAFLKEQGRIDEVLPDYAGYTTSKYVEAAASQAK
;
A
#
# COMPACT_ATOMS: atom_id res chain seq x y z
N MET A 1 -7.16 -12.34 7.20
CA MET A 1 -6.32 -11.18 6.82
C MET A 1 -4.90 -11.55 6.40
N SER A 2 -4.19 -12.47 7.08
CA SER A 2 -2.82 -12.87 6.63
C SER A 2 -2.76 -13.48 5.22
N ALA A 3 -3.76 -14.26 4.81
CA ALA A 3 -3.85 -14.78 3.44
C ALA A 3 -3.96 -13.66 2.39
N PHE A 4 -4.76 -12.62 2.67
CA PHE A 4 -4.89 -11.45 1.82
C PHE A 4 -3.55 -10.69 1.74
N ALA A 5 -2.92 -10.41 2.90
CA ALA A 5 -1.61 -9.78 2.95
C ALA A 5 -0.56 -10.55 2.11
N ARG A 6 -0.58 -11.89 2.17
CA ARG A 6 0.33 -12.73 1.39
C ARG A 6 0.16 -12.56 -0.13
N VAL A 7 -1.08 -12.55 -0.62
CA VAL A 7 -1.36 -12.38 -2.07
C VAL A 7 -0.95 -10.98 -2.53
N THR A 8 -1.21 -9.95 -1.73
CA THR A 8 -0.78 -8.57 -2.03
C THR A 8 0.74 -8.45 -2.07
N LEU A 9 1.45 -9.02 -1.08
CA LEU A 9 2.92 -9.03 -1.05
C LEU A 9 3.52 -9.76 -2.26
N ALA A 10 2.96 -10.89 -2.64
CA ALA A 10 3.40 -11.62 -3.84
C ALA A 10 3.20 -10.78 -5.12
N SER A 11 2.09 -10.05 -5.21
CA SER A 11 1.81 -9.16 -6.33
C SER A 11 2.80 -7.98 -6.38
N TYR A 12 3.10 -7.37 -5.23
CA TYR A 12 4.10 -6.29 -5.13
C TYR A 12 5.48 -6.80 -5.52
N GLN A 13 5.89 -7.97 -5.01
CA GLN A 13 7.17 -8.58 -5.35
C GLN A 13 7.26 -8.95 -6.84
N SER A 14 6.17 -9.39 -7.45
CA SER A 14 6.13 -9.70 -8.88
C SER A 14 6.39 -8.45 -9.73
N TYR A 15 5.89 -7.29 -9.33
CA TYR A 15 6.15 -6.02 -10.02
C TYR A 15 7.56 -5.51 -9.73
N THR A 16 7.95 -5.40 -8.45
CA THR A 16 9.22 -4.76 -8.06
C THR A 16 10.46 -5.56 -8.45
N ARG A 17 10.34 -6.86 -8.72
CA ARG A 17 11.45 -7.70 -9.20
C ARG A 17 11.92 -7.31 -10.60
N ASP A 18 10.98 -7.02 -11.49
CA ASP A 18 11.28 -6.57 -12.87
C ASP A 18 10.10 -5.72 -13.39
N PRO A 19 10.07 -4.42 -13.05
CA PRO A 19 8.97 -3.54 -13.46
C PRO A 19 8.82 -3.44 -14.98
N ALA A 20 9.94 -3.51 -15.72
CA ALA A 20 9.93 -3.40 -17.18
C ALA A 20 9.25 -4.61 -17.82
N ALA A 21 9.62 -5.82 -17.40
CA ALA A 21 8.96 -7.04 -17.88
C ALA A 21 7.50 -7.13 -17.42
N TRP A 22 7.19 -6.68 -16.19
CA TRP A 22 5.83 -6.69 -15.66
C TRP A 22 4.89 -5.78 -16.46
N VAL A 23 5.38 -4.58 -16.82
CA VAL A 23 4.65 -3.59 -17.62
C VAL A 23 4.55 -4.01 -19.10
N ALA A 24 5.56 -4.70 -19.64
CA ALA A 24 5.51 -5.24 -21.01
C ALA A 24 4.43 -6.33 -21.19
N ASN A 25 3.90 -6.90 -20.09
CA ASN A 25 2.81 -7.86 -20.13
C ASN A 25 1.45 -7.15 -20.33
N ALA A 26 0.88 -7.31 -21.53
CA ALA A 26 -0.40 -6.70 -21.89
C ALA A 26 -1.58 -7.13 -21.00
N ASP A 27 -1.58 -8.35 -20.44
CA ASP A 27 -2.65 -8.80 -19.54
C ASP A 27 -2.64 -8.05 -18.21
N ASN A 28 -1.45 -7.72 -17.69
CA ASN A 28 -1.30 -6.93 -16.48
C ASN A 28 -1.85 -5.52 -16.68
N ILE A 29 -1.47 -4.87 -17.78
CA ILE A 29 -1.92 -3.54 -18.17
C ILE A 29 -3.44 -3.53 -18.43
N GLY A 30 -3.96 -4.52 -19.16
CA GLY A 30 -5.39 -4.64 -19.44
C GLY A 30 -6.23 -4.82 -18.18
N LYS A 31 -5.77 -5.63 -17.21
CA LYS A 31 -6.45 -5.80 -15.92
C LYS A 31 -6.51 -4.51 -15.12
N LEU A 32 -5.38 -3.78 -15.05
CA LEU A 32 -5.34 -2.50 -14.35
C LEU A 32 -6.22 -1.46 -15.03
N SER A 33 -6.17 -1.34 -16.36
CA SER A 33 -7.01 -0.42 -17.14
C SER A 33 -8.50 -0.66 -16.88
N ARG A 34 -8.93 -1.93 -16.90
CA ARG A 34 -10.32 -2.31 -16.61
C ARG A 34 -10.75 -1.95 -15.17
N LEU A 35 -9.85 -2.09 -14.20
CA LEU A 35 -10.17 -1.85 -12.78
C LEU A 35 -10.14 -0.37 -12.40
N THR A 36 -9.21 0.41 -12.96
CA THR A 36 -9.00 1.81 -12.58
C THR A 36 -9.69 2.80 -13.53
N GLY A 37 -10.00 2.38 -14.75
CA GLY A 37 -10.47 3.26 -15.82
C GLY A 37 -9.35 4.06 -16.49
N ALA A 38 -8.09 3.91 -16.07
CA ALA A 38 -6.95 4.55 -16.72
C ALA A 38 -6.70 3.94 -18.10
N THR A 39 -6.18 4.74 -19.03
CA THR A 39 -5.76 4.22 -20.33
C THR A 39 -4.52 3.33 -20.18
N PRO A 40 -4.33 2.33 -21.06
CA PRO A 40 -3.13 1.49 -21.04
C PRO A 40 -1.81 2.28 -21.03
N GLN A 41 -1.78 3.44 -21.68
CA GLN A 41 -0.61 4.31 -21.79
C GLN A 41 -0.26 5.05 -20.49
N GLU A 42 -1.25 5.31 -19.62
CA GLU A 42 -1.03 6.02 -18.34
C GLU A 42 -0.51 5.09 -17.24
N ILE A 43 -0.87 3.80 -17.29
CA ILE A 43 -0.58 2.82 -16.24
C ILE A 43 0.91 2.71 -15.89
N PRO A 44 1.84 2.63 -16.86
CA PRO A 44 3.27 2.57 -16.55
C PRO A 44 3.74 3.75 -15.68
N ASN A 45 3.28 4.96 -15.99
CA ASN A 45 3.66 6.16 -15.25
C ASN A 45 3.05 6.18 -13.84
N VAL A 46 1.79 5.75 -13.69
CA VAL A 46 1.12 5.62 -12.38
C VAL A 46 1.87 4.62 -11.49
N LEU A 47 2.27 3.47 -12.03
CA LEU A 47 3.03 2.46 -11.29
C LEU A 47 4.43 2.95 -10.93
N ALA A 48 5.11 3.66 -11.83
CA ALA A 48 6.44 4.22 -11.57
C ALA A 48 6.42 5.30 -10.47
N GLY A 49 5.32 6.06 -10.36
CA GLY A 49 5.12 7.04 -9.30
C GLY A 49 4.69 6.46 -7.94
N SER A 50 4.50 5.14 -7.85
CA SER A 50 3.95 4.47 -6.66
C SER A 50 5.02 3.70 -5.88
N GLY A 51 4.94 3.75 -4.54
CA GLY A 51 5.78 2.94 -3.66
C GLY A 51 5.14 1.60 -3.30
N PHE A 52 5.76 0.49 -3.73
CA PHE A 52 5.32 -0.88 -3.39
C PHE A 52 6.27 -1.52 -2.39
N LEU A 53 5.96 -1.34 -1.09
CA LEU A 53 6.85 -1.74 0.01
C LEU A 53 7.01 -3.26 0.13
N THR A 54 8.23 -3.70 0.46
CA THR A 54 8.52 -5.09 0.83
C THR A 54 7.83 -5.47 2.14
N ALA A 55 7.74 -6.77 2.45
CA ALA A 55 7.20 -7.21 3.74
C ALA A 55 7.99 -6.61 4.93
N ALA A 56 9.31 -6.55 4.84
CA ALA A 56 10.16 -6.00 5.89
C ALA A 56 9.91 -4.49 6.09
N ASP A 57 9.73 -3.75 5.01
CA ASP A 57 9.44 -2.31 5.09
C ASP A 57 8.02 -2.07 5.60
N GLN A 58 7.03 -2.84 5.14
CA GLN A 58 5.66 -2.75 5.67
C GLN A 58 5.59 -3.02 7.18
N ILE A 59 6.34 -4.01 7.68
CA ILE A 59 6.39 -4.30 9.12
C ILE A 59 6.93 -3.10 9.91
N LYS A 60 7.96 -2.43 9.40
CA LYS A 60 8.50 -1.21 10.03
C LYS A 60 7.53 -0.03 9.95
N THR A 61 6.77 0.10 8.86
CA THR A 61 5.92 1.25 8.59
C THR A 61 4.55 1.16 9.26
N LEU A 62 3.87 0.01 9.18
CA LEU A 62 2.43 -0.14 9.51
C LEU A 62 2.09 -0.09 11.01
N GLY A 63 3.09 0.06 11.89
CA GLY A 63 2.88 0.28 13.32
C GLY A 63 2.80 1.77 13.66
N GLN A 64 3.70 2.21 14.54
CA GLN A 64 3.80 3.60 15.01
C GLN A 64 3.97 4.64 13.89
N PRO A 65 4.76 4.42 12.83
CA PRO A 65 4.90 5.44 11.78
C PRO A 65 3.59 5.76 11.06
N THR A 66 2.78 4.74 10.70
CA THR A 66 1.45 4.98 10.13
C THR A 66 0.50 5.64 11.13
N ALA A 67 0.54 5.25 12.42
CA ALA A 67 -0.28 5.90 13.45
C ALA A 67 0.05 7.39 13.59
N LYS A 68 1.34 7.76 13.56
CA LYS A 68 1.78 9.15 13.53
C LYS A 68 1.29 9.88 12.27
N ALA A 69 1.41 9.26 11.09
CA ALA A 69 0.94 9.87 9.85
C ALA A 69 -0.57 10.15 9.87
N LEU A 70 -1.37 9.24 10.47
CA LEU A 70 -2.81 9.45 10.68
C LEU A 70 -3.08 10.62 11.64
N ALA A 71 -2.34 10.71 12.74
CA ALA A 71 -2.46 11.81 13.69
C ALA A 71 -2.12 13.16 13.04
N ASP A 72 -0.99 13.24 12.33
CA ASP A 72 -0.52 14.46 11.65
C ASP A 72 -1.52 14.91 10.56
N THR A 73 -2.04 13.96 9.77
CA THR A 73 -3.05 14.24 8.74
C THR A 73 -4.36 14.73 9.35
N SER A 74 -4.81 14.11 10.45
CA SER A 74 -6.04 14.51 11.13
C SER A 74 -5.91 15.91 11.75
N ALA A 75 -4.75 16.22 12.35
CA ALA A 75 -4.46 17.56 12.85
C ALA A 75 -4.52 18.61 11.71
N PHE A 76 -3.87 18.34 10.58
CA PHE A 76 -3.92 19.21 9.41
C PHE A 76 -5.37 19.42 8.91
N LEU A 77 -6.17 18.37 8.81
CA LEU A 77 -7.57 18.48 8.39
C LEU A 77 -8.41 19.31 9.35
N LYS A 78 -8.15 19.21 10.67
CA LYS A 78 -8.82 20.04 11.68
C LYS A 78 -8.44 21.50 11.56
N GLU A 79 -7.15 21.79 11.38
CA GLU A 79 -6.66 23.16 11.13
C GLU A 79 -7.30 23.79 9.88
N GLN A 80 -7.57 22.98 8.85
CA GLN A 80 -8.25 23.41 7.62
C GLN A 80 -9.79 23.44 7.72
N GLY A 81 -10.37 23.14 8.90
CA GLY A 81 -11.81 23.10 9.11
C GLY A 81 -12.54 22.00 8.32
N ARG A 82 -11.83 20.92 7.95
CA ARG A 82 -12.40 19.79 7.20
C ARG A 82 -12.99 18.71 8.12
N ILE A 83 -12.56 18.67 9.37
CA ILE A 83 -13.09 17.82 10.43
C ILE A 83 -13.14 18.59 11.76
N ASP A 84 -14.11 18.29 12.62
CA ASP A 84 -14.31 19.02 13.88
C ASP A 84 -13.40 18.51 15.01
N GLU A 85 -13.13 17.20 15.02
CA GLU A 85 -12.44 16.52 16.10
C GLU A 85 -11.30 15.61 15.60
N VAL A 86 -10.35 15.35 16.50
CA VAL A 86 -9.23 14.42 16.29
C VAL A 86 -9.14 13.49 17.49
N LEU A 87 -8.68 12.25 17.27
CA LEU A 87 -8.44 11.31 18.35
C LEU A 87 -7.13 11.63 19.10
N PRO A 88 -7.06 11.32 20.40
CA PRO A 88 -5.81 11.44 21.17
C PRO A 88 -4.77 10.39 20.79
N ASP A 89 -5.20 9.26 20.21
CA ASP A 89 -4.33 8.18 19.74
C ASP A 89 -4.96 7.43 18.55
N TYR A 90 -4.13 7.06 17.58
CA TYR A 90 -4.50 6.32 16.37
C TYR A 90 -3.88 4.91 16.31
N ALA A 91 -3.08 4.49 17.31
CA ALA A 91 -2.38 3.20 17.28
C ALA A 91 -3.33 1.99 17.18
N GLY A 92 -4.56 2.11 17.70
CA GLY A 92 -5.59 1.06 17.58
C GLY A 92 -6.06 0.77 16.15
N TYR A 93 -5.77 1.67 15.19
CA TYR A 93 -6.20 1.56 13.80
C TYR A 93 -5.11 1.06 12.86
N THR A 94 -3.91 0.77 13.37
CA THR A 94 -2.77 0.30 12.56
C THR A 94 -2.20 -1.00 13.13
N THR A 95 -1.71 -1.88 12.27
CA THR A 95 -1.06 -3.12 12.71
C THR A 95 -0.23 -3.77 11.61
N SER A 96 0.96 -4.27 11.98
CA SER A 96 1.82 -5.11 11.12
C SER A 96 1.53 -6.61 11.24
N LYS A 97 0.71 -7.03 12.21
CA LYS A 97 0.56 -8.45 12.61
C LYS A 97 0.19 -9.41 11.47
N TYR A 98 -0.60 -8.94 10.51
CA TYR A 98 -1.02 -9.77 9.38
C TYR A 98 0.06 -9.90 8.30
N VAL A 99 0.92 -8.89 8.16
CA VAL A 99 2.10 -8.92 7.29
C VAL A 99 3.16 -9.83 7.91
N GLU A 100 3.39 -9.72 9.22
CA GLU A 100 4.28 -10.61 9.98
C GLU A 100 3.86 -12.08 9.84
N ALA A 101 2.57 -12.37 10.05
CA ALA A 101 2.01 -13.71 9.87
C ALA A 101 2.06 -14.20 8.42
N ALA A 102 1.96 -13.31 7.43
CA ALA A 102 2.08 -13.69 6.02
C ALA A 102 3.53 -14.01 5.63
N ALA A 103 4.49 -13.22 6.13
CA ALA A 103 5.91 -13.39 5.87
C ALA A 103 6.48 -14.64 6.55
N SER A 104 5.99 -15.00 7.74
CA SER A 104 6.42 -16.22 8.44
C SER A 104 5.95 -17.51 7.77
N GLN A 105 4.84 -17.47 7.03
CA GLN A 105 4.27 -18.61 6.31
C GLN A 105 4.84 -18.80 4.90
N ALA A 106 5.66 -17.86 4.42
CA ALA A 106 6.34 -17.92 3.14
C ALA A 106 7.79 -18.48 3.27
N LYS A 107 8.21 -18.80 4.50
CA LYS A 107 9.40 -19.60 4.80
C LYS A 107 9.05 -21.08 4.82
#